data_AF-A0A851DJD1-F1
#
_entry.id   AF-A0A851DJD1-F1
#
_cell.length_a   1.000
_cell.length_b   1.000
_cell.length_c   1.000
_cell.angle_alpha   90.00
_cell.angle_beta   90.00
_cell.angle_gamma   90.00
#
_symmetry.space_group_name_H-M   'P 1'
#
loop_
_entity.id
_entity.type
_entity.pdbx_description
1 polymer ?
#
loop_
_entity_poly.entity_id
_entity_poly.type
_entity_poly.pdbx_seq_one_letter_code
_entity_poly.pdbx_strand_id
1 'polypeptide(L)'
;RELFAEYAAELNDPEQRRLYEEEVTALERERGVEVRFVHPTPGYVLRTSEAGSRRCYLNICSNPQIAAPQARPEPGGRRWALPYSLAPGREELGRGGLRRMVYDVVFHPAALALAARSARFRRLLSHTALEAVERHCAVRLDRANAAVLRGAKYKGVPTAPVLRTPLPG
;
A
#
# COMPACT_ATOMS: atom_id res chain seq x y z
N ARG A 1 16.44 -4.20 -28.26
CA ARG A 1 16.12 -4.23 -26.81
C ARG A 1 15.73 -2.84 -26.27
N GLU A 2 15.61 -1.83 -27.15
CA GLU A 2 15.27 -0.43 -26.81
C GLU A 2 13.77 -0.15 -26.74
N LEU A 3 12.94 -0.88 -27.50
CA LEU A 3 11.47 -0.70 -27.50
C LEU A 3 10.80 -0.83 -26.12
N PHE A 4 11.33 -1.67 -25.22
CA PHE A 4 10.77 -1.81 -23.86
C PHE A 4 11.25 -0.72 -22.90
N ALA A 5 12.39 -0.09 -23.18
CA ALA A 5 12.93 1.01 -22.38
C ALA A 5 12.22 2.33 -22.71
N GLU A 6 11.90 2.56 -23.99
CA GLU A 6 11.09 3.70 -24.45
C GLU A 6 9.65 3.59 -23.92
N TYR A 7 9.00 2.43 -24.01
CA TYR A 7 7.65 2.22 -23.45
C TYR A 7 7.59 2.39 -21.91
N ALA A 8 8.64 1.99 -21.19
CA ALA A 8 8.74 2.17 -19.73
C ALA A 8 9.09 3.60 -19.31
N ALA A 9 9.77 4.37 -20.18
CA ALA A 9 10.07 5.79 -19.97
C ALA A 9 8.85 6.67 -20.30
N GLU A 10 8.09 6.33 -21.33
CA GLU A 10 6.82 6.98 -21.69
C GLU A 10 5.75 6.84 -20.60
N LEU A 11 5.78 5.75 -19.82
CA LEU A 11 4.91 5.59 -18.65
C LEU A 11 5.35 6.39 -17.41
N ASN A 12 6.52 7.04 -17.44
CA ASN A 12 7.03 7.88 -16.35
C ASN A 12 6.82 9.38 -16.58
N ASP A 13 6.32 9.81 -17.73
CA ASP A 13 5.91 11.20 -17.94
C ASP A 13 4.59 11.48 -17.18
N PRO A 14 4.58 12.46 -16.25
CA PRO A 14 3.36 12.85 -15.54
C PRO A 14 2.18 13.23 -16.45
N GLU A 15 2.45 13.81 -17.62
CA GLU A 15 1.41 14.21 -18.58
C GLU A 15 0.82 12.99 -19.29
N GLN A 16 1.66 12.08 -19.79
CA GLN A 16 1.20 10.84 -20.44
C GLN A 16 0.45 9.94 -19.46
N ARG A 17 0.94 9.85 -18.21
CA ARG A 17 0.25 9.12 -17.15
C ARG A 17 -1.13 9.69 -16.87
N ARG A 18 -1.24 11.02 -16.81
CA ARG A 18 -2.53 11.70 -16.59
C ARG A 18 -3.50 11.43 -17.74
N LEU A 19 -3.06 11.55 -18.99
CA LEU A 19 -3.90 11.27 -20.17
C LEU A 19 -4.41 9.82 -20.15
N TYR A 20 -3.52 8.87 -19.88
CA TYR A 20 -3.88 7.46 -19.74
C TYR A 20 -4.92 7.23 -18.62
N GLU A 21 -4.71 7.83 -17.45
CA GLU A 21 -5.66 7.71 -16.33
C GLU A 21 -7.02 8.34 -16.66
N GLU A 22 -7.05 9.48 -17.38
CA GLU A 22 -8.27 10.13 -17.86
C GLU A 22 -9.03 9.23 -18.86
N GLU A 23 -8.33 8.64 -19.83
CA GLU A 23 -8.91 7.71 -20.82
C GLU A 23 -9.48 6.45 -20.16
N VAL A 24 -8.72 5.80 -19.27
CA VAL A 24 -9.20 4.61 -18.53
C VAL A 24 -10.42 4.95 -17.68
N THR A 25 -10.40 6.11 -17.02
CA THR A 25 -11.54 6.55 -16.19
C THR A 25 -12.78 6.80 -17.04
N ALA A 26 -12.66 7.43 -18.21
CA ALA A 26 -13.78 7.67 -19.11
C ALA A 26 -14.38 6.36 -19.64
N LEU A 27 -13.55 5.43 -20.11
CA LEU A 27 -13.98 4.13 -20.64
C LEU A 27 -14.69 3.27 -19.58
N GLU A 28 -14.21 3.24 -18.34
CA GLU A 28 -14.85 2.48 -17.26
C GLU A 28 -16.15 3.17 -16.81
N ARG A 29 -16.21 4.50 -16.86
CA ARG A 29 -17.44 5.27 -16.57
C ARG A 29 -18.54 4.97 -17.58
N GLU A 30 -18.21 4.84 -18.87
CA GLU A 30 -19.15 4.40 -19.92
C GLU A 30 -19.74 3.02 -19.62
N ARG A 31 -18.98 2.16 -18.92
CA ARG A 31 -19.43 0.84 -18.45
C ARG A 31 -20.16 0.87 -17.11
N GLY A 32 -20.48 2.05 -16.60
CA GLY A 32 -21.17 2.21 -15.32
C GLY A 32 -20.27 2.07 -14.09
N VAL A 33 -18.94 2.19 -14.23
CA VAL A 33 -17.98 2.02 -13.14
C VAL A 33 -17.17 3.30 -12.93
N GLU A 34 -17.24 3.87 -11.73
CA GLU A 34 -16.32 4.92 -11.30
C GLU A 34 -14.96 4.33 -10.95
N VAL A 35 -13.92 4.86 -11.58
CA VAL A 35 -12.53 4.48 -11.35
C VAL A 35 -11.77 5.63 -10.69
N ARG A 36 -11.01 5.32 -9.64
CA ARG A 36 -10.09 6.27 -8.98
C ARG A 36 -8.71 5.64 -8.79
N PHE A 37 -7.70 6.25 -9.40
CA PHE A 37 -6.31 5.87 -9.20
C PHE A 37 -5.81 6.35 -7.84
N VAL A 38 -5.25 5.45 -7.05
CA VAL A 38 -4.63 5.76 -5.77
C VAL A 38 -3.13 5.73 -5.96
N HIS A 39 -2.51 6.91 -6.00
CA HIS A 39 -1.07 7.08 -6.05
C HIS A 39 -0.51 7.14 -4.62
N PRO A 40 0.09 6.08 -4.06
CA PRO A 40 0.50 6.07 -2.67
C PRO A 40 1.85 6.78 -2.52
N THR A 41 1.95 7.72 -1.58
CA THR A 41 3.22 8.29 -1.15
C THR A 41 3.94 7.31 -0.22
N PRO A 42 5.20 6.92 -0.49
CA PRO A 42 5.96 6.04 0.37
C PRO A 42 6.21 6.57 1.79
N GLY A 43 6.04 5.71 2.79
CA GLY A 43 6.31 6.02 4.19
C GLY A 43 7.49 5.24 4.75
N TYR A 44 7.24 3.98 5.14
CA TYR A 44 8.27 3.06 5.65
C TYR A 44 7.95 1.62 5.30
N VAL A 45 8.95 0.74 5.36
CA VAL A 45 8.78 -0.68 5.01
C VAL A 45 8.88 -1.55 6.27
N LEU A 46 7.93 -2.48 6.43
CA LEU A 46 8.07 -3.61 7.33
C LEU A 46 8.62 -4.81 6.57
N ARG A 47 9.60 -5.48 7.15
CA ARG A 47 10.12 -6.76 6.69
C ARG A 47 9.63 -7.86 7.64
N THR A 48 9.06 -8.92 7.09
CA THR A 48 8.64 -10.13 7.82
C THR A 48 8.88 -11.38 6.96
N SER A 49 8.35 -12.53 7.35
CA SER A 49 8.22 -13.71 6.50
C SER A 49 6.79 -14.24 6.49
N GLU A 50 6.44 -14.93 5.41
CA GLU A 50 5.21 -15.69 5.24
C GLU A 50 5.54 -17.18 5.30
N ALA A 51 4.63 -17.97 5.89
CA ALA A 51 4.74 -19.43 5.98
C ALA A 51 6.11 -19.93 6.50
N GLY A 52 6.74 -19.17 7.40
CA GLY A 52 7.99 -19.51 8.07
C GLY A 52 9.29 -19.21 7.31
N SER A 53 9.27 -19.11 5.98
CA SER A 53 10.52 -19.00 5.19
C SER A 53 10.51 -17.95 4.09
N ARG A 54 9.35 -17.62 3.52
CA ARG A 54 9.26 -16.71 2.38
C ARG A 54 9.42 -15.28 2.84
N ARG A 55 10.39 -14.53 2.30
CA ARG A 55 10.60 -13.13 2.68
C ARG A 55 9.45 -12.25 2.18
N CYS A 56 8.89 -11.43 3.07
CA CYS A 56 7.80 -10.51 2.75
C CYS A 56 8.13 -9.09 3.18
N TYR A 57 7.60 -8.12 2.41
CA TYR A 57 7.70 -6.71 2.69
C TYR A 57 6.32 -6.06 2.63
N LEU A 58 6.00 -5.25 3.62
CA LEU A 58 4.79 -4.42 3.61
C LEU A 58 5.25 -2.96 3.49
N ASN A 59 4.90 -2.31 2.40
CA ASN A 59 5.09 -0.88 2.22
C ASN A 59 3.94 -0.15 2.90
N ILE A 60 4.27 0.61 3.95
CA ILE A 60 3.32 1.46 4.66
C ILE A 60 3.33 2.82 3.98
N CYS A 61 2.35 3.04 3.13
CA CYS A 61 2.21 4.22 2.29
C CYS A 61 1.06 5.11 2.78
N SER A 62 0.95 6.30 2.19
CA SER A 62 -0.17 7.19 2.45
C SER A 62 -0.80 7.78 1.21
N ASN A 63 -2.11 8.02 1.26
CA ASN A 63 -2.84 8.78 0.24
C ASN A 63 -4.00 9.54 0.92
N PRO A 64 -4.21 10.85 0.62
CA PRO A 64 -5.24 11.66 1.28
C PRO A 64 -6.68 11.23 0.98
N GLN A 65 -6.92 10.38 -0.02
CA GLN A 65 -8.24 9.81 -0.32
C GLN A 65 -8.68 8.75 0.70
N ILE A 66 -7.75 8.21 1.49
CA ILE A 66 -8.09 7.27 2.59
C ILE A 66 -8.61 8.06 3.79
N ALA A 67 -9.69 7.59 4.43
CA ALA A 67 -10.23 8.28 5.59
C ALA A 67 -9.19 8.44 6.73
N ALA A 68 -9.21 9.62 7.38
CA ALA A 68 -8.28 9.95 8.45
C ALA A 68 -8.43 9.01 9.68
N PRO A 69 -7.34 8.78 10.44
CA PRO A 69 -7.42 7.98 11.66
C PRO A 69 -8.29 8.67 12.71
N GLN A 70 -9.19 7.91 13.33
CA GLN A 70 -10.10 8.42 14.35
C GLN A 70 -9.75 7.83 15.72
N ALA A 71 -9.67 8.67 16.74
CA ALA A 71 -9.46 8.24 18.11
C ALA A 71 -10.77 8.37 18.91
N ARG A 72 -11.09 7.35 19.68
CA ARG A 72 -12.17 7.38 20.68
C ARG A 72 -11.58 7.14 22.07
N PRO A 73 -11.95 7.94 23.09
CA PRO A 73 -11.54 7.68 24.46
C PRO A 73 -12.03 6.29 24.92
N GLU A 74 -11.17 5.56 25.64
CA GLU A 74 -11.53 4.31 26.32
C GLU A 74 -10.85 4.27 27.69
N PRO A 75 -11.38 3.53 28.69
CA PRO A 75 -10.71 3.35 29.97
C PRO A 75 -9.27 2.85 29.76
N GLY A 76 -8.29 3.57 30.29
CA GLY A 76 -6.86 3.23 30.13
C GLY A 76 -6.21 3.68 28.82
N GLY A 77 -6.90 4.45 27.96
CA GLY A 77 -6.26 5.09 26.80
C GLY A 77 -7.20 5.59 25.70
N ARG A 78 -6.85 5.25 24.47
CA ARG A 78 -7.61 5.60 23.26
C ARG A 78 -7.67 4.39 22.35
N ARG A 79 -8.86 4.11 21.83
CA ARG A 79 -9.04 3.21 20.70
C ARG A 79 -8.96 3.97 19.41
N TRP A 80 -8.26 3.38 18.45
CA TRP A 80 -8.07 3.97 17.14
C TRP A 80 -8.82 3.16 16.09
N ALA A 81 -9.56 3.86 15.23
CA ALA A 81 -9.96 3.36 13.94
C ALA A 81 -8.94 3.85 12.92
N LEU A 82 -8.34 2.92 12.17
CA LEU A 82 -7.30 3.19 11.18
C LEU A 82 -7.77 2.68 9.81
N PRO A 83 -8.51 3.49 9.04
CA PRO A 83 -8.91 3.13 7.68
C PRO A 83 -7.68 2.91 6.79
N TYR A 84 -7.75 1.92 5.90
CA TYR A 84 -6.70 1.60 4.95
C TYR A 84 -7.27 1.09 3.63
N SER A 85 -6.44 1.15 2.60
CA SER A 85 -6.59 0.38 1.37
C SER A 85 -5.43 -0.60 1.24
N LEU A 86 -5.68 -1.78 0.69
CA LEU A 86 -4.70 -2.84 0.50
C LEU A 86 -4.82 -3.36 -0.93
N ALA A 87 -3.73 -3.23 -1.69
CA ALA A 87 -3.62 -3.86 -3.00
C ALA A 87 -3.36 -5.37 -2.85
N PRO A 88 -3.70 -6.20 -3.86
CA PRO A 88 -3.28 -7.60 -3.90
C PRO A 88 -1.76 -7.73 -3.73
N GLY A 89 -1.33 -8.80 -3.03
CA GLY A 89 0.09 -9.09 -2.85
C GLY A 89 0.78 -9.36 -4.18
N ARG A 90 1.96 -8.77 -4.37
CA ARG A 90 2.78 -8.96 -5.57
C ARG A 90 3.97 -9.85 -5.27
N GLU A 91 4.17 -10.84 -6.11
CA GLU A 91 5.40 -11.62 -6.11
C GLU A 91 6.45 -10.91 -6.96
N GLU A 92 7.63 -10.68 -6.39
CA GLU A 92 8.75 -10.05 -7.08
C GLU A 92 10.03 -10.87 -6.98
N LEU A 93 10.89 -10.74 -7.98
CA LEU A 93 12.24 -11.28 -7.93
C LEU A 93 13.17 -10.35 -7.15
N GLY A 94 13.77 -10.87 -6.08
CA GLY A 94 14.76 -10.17 -5.27
C GLY A 94 16.17 -10.20 -5.88
N ARG A 95 17.10 -9.53 -5.18
CA ARG A 95 18.54 -9.70 -5.46
C ARG A 95 18.91 -11.16 -5.20
N GLY A 96 19.69 -11.76 -6.10
CA GLY A 96 20.08 -13.18 -6.00
C GLY A 96 18.99 -14.17 -6.42
N GLY A 97 17.94 -13.74 -7.14
CA GLY A 97 16.93 -14.65 -7.70
C GLY A 97 15.88 -15.17 -6.69
N LEU A 98 15.91 -14.68 -5.45
CA LEU A 98 14.96 -15.11 -4.43
C LEU A 98 13.60 -14.42 -4.59
N ARG A 99 12.53 -15.21 -4.71
CA ARG A 99 11.15 -14.71 -4.75
C ARG A 99 10.76 -14.11 -3.41
N ARG A 100 10.10 -12.95 -3.43
CA ARG A 100 9.58 -12.24 -2.25
C ARG A 100 8.14 -11.78 -2.48
N MET A 101 7.37 -11.63 -1.41
CA MET A 101 6.08 -10.94 -1.49
C MET A 101 6.23 -9.48 -1.09
N VAL A 102 5.53 -8.61 -1.80
CA VAL A 102 5.40 -7.18 -1.53
C VAL A 102 3.92 -6.84 -1.42
N TYR A 103 3.54 -6.18 -0.34
CA TYR A 103 2.18 -5.69 -0.09
C TYR A 103 2.22 -4.18 0.11
N ASP A 104 1.28 -3.46 -0.49
CA ASP A 104 1.13 -2.03 -0.27
C ASP A 104 -0.11 -1.77 0.60
N VAL A 105 0.14 -1.25 1.80
CA VAL A 105 -0.91 -0.85 2.74
C VAL A 105 -0.94 0.67 2.81
N VAL A 106 -2.02 1.25 2.32
CA VAL A 106 -2.16 2.70 2.16
C VAL A 106 -3.08 3.25 3.24
N PHE A 107 -2.56 4.14 4.07
CA PHE A 107 -3.30 4.84 5.11
C PHE A 107 -3.49 6.33 4.74
N HIS A 108 -4.19 7.09 5.57
CA HIS A 108 -4.18 8.55 5.46
C HIS A 108 -2.83 9.15 5.92
N PRO A 109 -2.31 10.23 5.31
CA PRO A 109 -1.04 10.87 5.71
C PRO A 109 -0.96 11.25 7.20
N ALA A 110 -2.08 11.63 7.81
CA ALA A 110 -2.13 11.94 9.25
C ALA A 110 -1.75 10.74 10.14
N ALA A 111 -2.05 9.50 9.72
CA ALA A 111 -1.66 8.30 10.44
C ALA A 111 -0.14 8.09 10.40
N LEU A 112 0.50 8.34 9.24
CA LEU A 112 1.95 8.29 9.12
C LEU A 112 2.63 9.40 9.93
N ALA A 113 2.06 10.61 9.94
CA ALA A 113 2.55 11.69 10.79
C ALA A 113 2.48 11.33 12.29
N LEU A 114 1.40 10.66 12.73
CA LEU A 114 1.28 10.11 14.09
C LEU A 114 2.31 9.01 14.36
N ALA A 115 2.57 8.11 13.41
CA ALA A 115 3.58 7.06 13.53
C ALA A 115 5.02 7.61 13.57
N ALA A 116 5.29 8.72 12.89
CA ALA A 116 6.60 9.37 12.93
C ALA A 116 6.92 9.93 14.33
N ARG A 117 5.93 10.52 15.02
CA ARG A 117 6.09 11.15 16.34
C ARG A 117 5.91 10.20 17.54
N SER A 118 5.32 9.01 17.35
CA SER A 118 5.01 8.09 18.45
C SER A 118 5.35 6.65 18.11
N ALA A 119 6.34 6.08 18.80
CA ALA A 119 6.71 4.67 18.63
C ALA A 119 5.56 3.72 19.00
N ARG A 120 4.73 4.08 19.99
CA ARG A 120 3.51 3.31 20.34
C ARG A 120 2.51 3.31 19.19
N PHE A 121 2.25 4.47 18.59
CA PHE A 121 1.35 4.57 17.44
C PHE A 121 1.90 3.87 16.21
N ARG A 122 3.22 3.97 15.95
CA ARG A 122 3.87 3.23 14.85
C ARG A 122 3.68 1.73 15.00
N ARG A 123 3.85 1.18 16.21
CA ARG A 123 3.57 -0.24 16.47
C ARG A 123 2.12 -0.61 16.18
N LEU A 124 1.16 0.20 16.62
CA LEU A 124 -0.26 0.01 16.33
C LEU A 124 -0.55 0.03 14.82
N LEU A 125 -0.01 1.02 14.10
CA LEU A 125 -0.17 1.13 12.64
C LEU A 125 0.45 -0.07 11.92
N SER A 126 1.66 -0.49 12.32
CA SER A 126 2.33 -1.68 11.79
C SER A 126 1.54 -2.97 12.06
N HIS A 127 0.99 -3.12 13.25
CA HIS A 127 0.15 -4.28 13.62
C HIS A 127 -1.14 -4.32 12.80
N THR A 128 -1.77 -3.16 12.61
CA THR A 128 -2.97 -3.03 11.77
C THR A 128 -2.68 -3.43 10.32
N ALA A 129 -1.51 -3.04 9.79
CA ALA A 129 -1.09 -3.42 8.44
C ALA A 129 -0.83 -4.94 8.29
N LEU A 130 -0.18 -5.56 9.28
CA LEU A 130 0.01 -7.02 9.31
C LEU A 130 -1.34 -7.75 9.35
N GLU A 131 -2.25 -7.31 10.22
CA GLU A 131 -3.61 -7.86 10.30
C GLU A 131 -4.40 -7.72 9.00
N ALA A 132 -4.30 -6.55 8.34
CA ALA A 132 -4.95 -6.30 7.07
C ALA A 132 -4.50 -7.31 6.02
N VAL A 133 -3.19 -7.52 5.88
CA VAL A 133 -2.61 -8.45 4.91
C VAL A 133 -3.01 -9.89 5.21
N GLU A 134 -2.91 -10.33 6.46
CA GLU A 134 -3.29 -11.70 6.83
C GLU A 134 -4.76 -11.99 6.52
N ARG A 135 -5.66 -11.04 6.83
CA ARG A 135 -7.10 -11.22 6.58
C ARG A 135 -7.48 -11.17 5.10
N HIS A 136 -6.98 -10.19 4.34
CA HIS A 136 -7.44 -9.96 2.96
C HIS A 136 -6.69 -10.82 1.94
N CYS A 137 -5.44 -11.18 2.22
CA CYS A 137 -4.66 -12.04 1.33
C CYS A 137 -4.71 -13.52 1.74
N ALA A 138 -5.39 -13.84 2.85
CA ALA A 138 -5.46 -15.20 3.40
C ALA A 138 -4.08 -15.84 3.62
N VAL A 139 -3.13 -15.04 4.11
CA VAL A 139 -1.73 -15.44 4.37
C VAL A 139 -1.44 -15.45 5.87
N ARG A 140 -0.36 -16.15 6.27
CA ARG A 140 0.13 -16.13 7.66
C ARG A 140 1.50 -15.49 7.72
N LEU A 141 1.59 -14.33 8.36
CA LEU A 141 2.83 -13.59 8.54
C LEU A 141 3.47 -13.91 9.90
N ASP A 142 4.80 -13.90 9.95
CA ASP A 142 5.53 -14.01 11.20
C ASP A 142 5.61 -12.63 11.89
N ARG A 143 4.63 -12.37 12.76
CA ARG A 143 4.59 -11.13 13.55
C ARG A 143 5.76 -11.00 14.52
N ALA A 144 6.41 -12.09 14.94
CA ALA A 144 7.52 -12.04 15.88
C ALA A 144 8.81 -11.55 15.22
N ASN A 145 8.98 -11.78 13.92
CA ASN A 145 10.15 -11.31 13.17
C ASN A 145 9.92 -9.99 12.40
N ALA A 146 8.72 -9.42 12.49
CA ALA A 146 8.35 -8.20 11.80
C ALA A 146 9.18 -7.01 12.30
N ALA A 147 9.94 -6.38 11.40
CA ALA A 147 10.84 -5.28 11.73
C ALA A 147 10.80 -4.17 10.67
N VAL A 148 10.89 -2.91 11.11
CA VAL A 148 11.04 -1.78 10.20
C VAL A 148 12.41 -1.86 9.50
N LEU A 149 12.40 -1.83 8.17
CA LEU A 149 13.62 -1.82 7.37
C LEU A 149 14.21 -0.40 7.34
N ARG A 150 15.34 -0.22 8.03
CA ARG A 150 16.01 1.09 8.12
C ARG A 150 16.47 1.56 6.73
N GLY A 151 16.29 2.85 6.45
CA GLY A 151 16.71 3.49 5.20
C GLY A 151 15.80 3.22 3.98
N ALA A 152 14.78 2.36 4.11
CA ALA A 152 13.85 2.06 3.03
C ALA A 152 12.47 2.68 3.28
N LYS A 153 11.98 3.47 2.31
CA LYS A 153 10.62 4.01 2.32
C LYS A 153 9.63 3.17 1.51
N TYR A 154 10.15 2.42 0.53
CA TYR A 154 9.37 1.54 -0.33
C TYR A 154 10.24 0.35 -0.78
N LYS A 155 9.58 -0.77 -1.08
CA LYS A 155 10.19 -1.98 -1.62
C LYS A 155 9.44 -2.43 -2.87
N GLY A 156 10.18 -2.68 -3.95
CA GLY A 156 9.63 -3.13 -5.22
C GLY A 156 9.33 -1.98 -6.17
N VAL A 157 8.57 -2.26 -7.22
CA VAL A 157 8.14 -1.24 -8.21
C VAL A 157 6.81 -0.65 -7.73
N PRO A 158 6.70 0.68 -7.57
CA PRO A 158 5.42 1.33 -7.27
C PRO A 158 4.38 1.04 -8.36
N THR A 159 3.21 0.60 -7.96
CA THR A 159 2.04 0.49 -8.83
C THR A 159 0.96 1.42 -8.28
N ALA A 160 0.18 2.07 -9.15
CA ALA A 160 -0.99 2.84 -8.75
C ALA A 160 -2.22 1.92 -8.70
N PRO A 161 -2.64 1.41 -7.51
CA PRO A 161 -3.86 0.64 -7.41
C PRO A 161 -5.08 1.45 -7.83
N VAL A 162 -6.05 0.75 -8.41
CA VAL A 162 -7.28 1.32 -8.96
C VAL A 162 -8.46 0.93 -8.07
N LEU A 163 -9.14 1.92 -7.49
CA LEU A 163 -10.42 1.72 -6.81
C LEU A 163 -11.53 1.74 -7.87
N ARG A 164 -12.38 0.72 -7.85
CA ARG A 164 -13.55 0.60 -8.74
C ARG A 164 -14.83 0.60 -7.90
N THR A 165 -15.77 1.48 -8.23
CA THR A 165 -17.08 1.58 -7.57
C THR A 165 -18.17 1.64 -8.64
N PRO A 166 -19.26 0.84 -8.56
CA PRO A 166 -20.38 1.02 -9.48
C PRO A 166 -20.97 2.43 -9.40
N LEU A 167 -21.33 3.03 -10.54
CA LEU A 167 -22.07 4.29 -10.55
C LEU A 167 -23.48 4.07 -9.98
N PRO A 168 -24.02 5.01 -9.19
CA PRO A 168 -25.42 4.99 -8.84
C PRO A 168 -26.25 5.08 -10.13
N GLY A 169 -27.21 4.15 -10.27
CA GLY A 169 -28.14 4.10 -11.40
C GLY A 169 -29.16 5.23 -11.38
#